data_AF-B3KQ62-F1
#
_entry.id   AF-B3KQ62-F1
#
_cell.length_a   1.000
_cell.length_b   1.000
_cell.length_c   1.000
_cell.angle_alpha   90.00
_cell.angle_beta   90.00
_cell.angle_gamma   90.00
#
_symmetry.space_group_name_H-M   'P 1'
#
loop_
_entity.id
_entity.type
_entity.pdbx_description
1 polymer ?
#
loop_
_entity_poly.entity_id
_entity_poly.type
_entity_poly.pdbx_seq_one_letter_code
_entity_poly.pdbx_strand_id
1 'polypeptide(L)'
;MDSHKETKDKLKETTTKLTQAKEEADQIRKNCQDMIKTYQESEEIKSNELDAKLRVTKGELEKQMQEKSDQLEMHHAKIKELEDLKRTFKEGMDELRTLRTKVKCLEDERLRTEDELSKYKEIINRQKAEIQNLLDKVKTADQLQEQLQRGKQEIENLKEEVESLNSLINDLQKDIEGSRKRESELLLFTERLTSKNAQLQSESNSLQSQFDKVSCSESQLQSQCEQMKQTNINLESRLLKEEELRKEEVQTLQAELACRQTEVKALSTQVEELKDELVTQRRKHASSIKDLTKQLQQARRKLDQVESGSYDKEVSSMGSRSSSSGSLNARSSAEDRSPENTGSSVAVDNFPQVDKAMLIERIVRLRKAHARKNEKIEFMEDHIKQLVEEIRKKTKKIYKHLEQK
;
A
#
# COMPACT_ATOMS: atom_id res chain seq x y z
N MET A 1 55.86 -208.85 -116.70
CA MET A 1 54.71 -208.15 -116.09
C MET A 1 55.30 -207.09 -115.18
N ASP A 2 55.09 -205.79 -115.43
CA ASP A 2 55.52 -204.72 -114.49
C ASP A 2 54.81 -203.37 -114.69
N SER A 3 54.53 -202.99 -115.95
CA SER A 3 53.85 -201.73 -116.33
C SER A 3 52.52 -201.44 -115.61
N HIS A 4 51.89 -202.47 -115.03
CA HIS A 4 50.62 -202.36 -114.29
C HIS A 4 50.77 -201.88 -112.82
N LYS A 5 52.00 -201.78 -112.29
CA LYS A 5 52.28 -201.28 -110.93
C LYS A 5 52.52 -199.77 -110.94
N GLU A 6 53.38 -199.31 -111.85
CA GLU A 6 53.76 -197.90 -112.03
C GLU A 6 52.56 -196.97 -112.28
N THR A 7 51.55 -197.45 -113.03
CA THR A 7 50.29 -196.74 -113.29
C THR A 7 49.44 -196.53 -112.02
N LYS A 8 49.49 -197.44 -111.05
CA LYS A 8 48.73 -197.35 -109.79
C LYS A 8 49.33 -196.32 -108.84
N ASP A 9 50.66 -196.26 -108.78
CA ASP A 9 51.37 -195.31 -107.93
C ASP A 9 51.32 -193.89 -108.52
N LYS A 10 51.40 -193.73 -109.85
CA LYS A 10 51.12 -192.47 -110.55
C LYS A 10 49.69 -191.96 -110.29
N LEU A 11 48.68 -192.84 -110.31
CA LEU A 11 47.30 -192.44 -110.00
C LEU A 11 47.16 -191.91 -108.56
N LYS A 12 47.80 -192.58 -107.59
CA LYS A 12 47.88 -192.07 -106.21
C LYS A 12 48.54 -190.69 -106.16
N GLU A 13 49.70 -190.53 -106.77
CA GLU A 13 50.43 -189.25 -106.77
C GLU A 13 49.61 -188.10 -107.39
N THR A 14 48.91 -188.36 -108.51
CA THR A 14 47.99 -187.37 -109.09
C THR A 14 46.79 -187.08 -108.19
N THR A 15 46.34 -188.05 -107.38
CA THR A 15 45.27 -187.82 -106.40
C THR A 15 45.77 -186.94 -105.26
N THR A 16 46.96 -187.20 -104.71
CA THR A 16 47.57 -186.36 -103.65
C THR A 16 47.80 -184.93 -104.13
N LYS A 17 48.31 -184.77 -105.37
CA LYS A 17 48.50 -183.46 -106.00
C LYS A 17 47.18 -182.76 -106.29
N LEU A 18 46.10 -183.48 -106.60
CA LEU A 18 44.77 -182.89 -106.76
C LEU A 18 44.14 -182.45 -105.43
N THR A 19 44.42 -183.15 -104.31
CA THR A 19 44.05 -182.65 -102.98
C THR A 19 44.89 -181.43 -102.58
N GLN A 20 46.21 -181.44 -102.78
CA GLN A 20 47.06 -180.29 -102.49
C GLN A 20 46.66 -179.07 -103.33
N ALA A 21 46.42 -179.22 -104.64
CA ALA A 21 45.96 -178.12 -105.49
C ALA A 21 44.56 -177.59 -105.11
N LYS A 22 43.71 -178.42 -104.48
CA LYS A 22 42.44 -177.96 -103.89
C LYS A 22 42.65 -177.22 -102.58
N GLU A 23 43.49 -177.75 -101.68
CA GLU A 23 43.86 -177.10 -100.42
C GLU A 23 44.54 -175.75 -100.68
N GLU A 24 45.44 -175.67 -101.67
CA GLU A 24 46.04 -174.42 -102.16
C GLU A 24 44.99 -173.48 -102.77
N ALA A 25 44.07 -173.97 -103.62
CA ALA A 25 43.03 -173.12 -104.22
C ALA A 25 42.00 -172.61 -103.19
N ASP A 26 41.66 -173.40 -102.18
CA ASP A 26 40.80 -173.01 -101.07
C ASP A 26 41.54 -172.08 -100.10
N GLN A 27 42.84 -172.28 -99.85
CA GLN A 27 43.69 -171.37 -99.08
C GLN A 27 43.92 -170.04 -99.82
N ILE A 28 44.06 -170.03 -101.14
CA ILE A 28 44.10 -168.79 -101.95
C ILE A 28 42.74 -168.09 -101.89
N ARG A 29 41.62 -168.81 -102.02
CA ARG A 29 40.27 -168.21 -101.90
C ARG A 29 40.07 -167.60 -100.52
N LYS A 30 40.51 -168.29 -99.46
CA LYS A 30 40.53 -167.78 -98.09
C LYS A 30 41.42 -166.55 -97.95
N ASN A 31 42.67 -166.58 -98.43
CA ASN A 31 43.58 -165.43 -98.40
C ASN A 31 42.99 -164.21 -99.14
N CYS A 32 42.30 -164.41 -100.26
CA CYS A 32 41.60 -163.35 -100.97
C CYS A 32 40.38 -162.82 -100.19
N GLN A 33 39.61 -163.69 -99.52
CA GLN A 33 38.52 -163.26 -98.64
C GLN A 33 39.04 -162.49 -97.42
N ASP A 34 40.12 -162.96 -96.77
CA ASP A 34 40.76 -162.30 -95.63
C ASP A 34 41.39 -160.95 -96.05
N MET A 35 41.95 -160.84 -97.26
CA MET A 35 42.44 -159.58 -97.84
C MET A 35 41.31 -158.59 -98.14
N ILE A 36 40.19 -159.05 -98.74
CA ILE A 36 39.01 -158.21 -98.99
C ILE A 36 38.40 -157.74 -97.67
N LYS A 37 38.28 -158.65 -96.69
CA LYS A 37 37.74 -158.37 -95.36
C LYS A 37 38.60 -157.36 -94.59
N THR A 38 39.92 -157.55 -94.54
CA THR A 38 40.81 -156.59 -93.87
C THR A 38 40.88 -155.24 -94.59
N TYR A 39 40.76 -155.21 -95.92
CA TYR A 39 40.63 -153.95 -96.65
C TYR A 39 39.30 -153.23 -96.32
N GLN A 40 38.18 -153.95 -96.35
CA GLN A 40 36.85 -153.44 -95.98
C GLN A 40 36.84 -152.92 -94.53
N GLU A 41 37.36 -153.69 -93.57
CA GLU A 41 37.54 -153.27 -92.18
C GLU A 41 38.42 -152.00 -92.09
N SER A 42 39.47 -151.89 -92.90
CA SER A 42 40.34 -150.69 -92.90
C SER A 42 39.66 -149.44 -93.48
N GLU A 43 38.82 -149.57 -94.51
CA GLU A 43 38.05 -148.45 -95.07
C GLU A 43 36.86 -148.10 -94.16
N GLU A 44 36.22 -149.09 -93.53
CA GLU A 44 35.18 -148.87 -92.52
C GLU A 44 35.76 -148.15 -91.28
N ILE A 45 36.95 -148.52 -90.82
CA ILE A 45 37.66 -147.82 -89.75
C ILE A 45 37.98 -146.38 -90.17
N LYS A 46 38.53 -146.15 -91.37
CA LYS A 46 38.79 -144.78 -91.88
C LYS A 46 37.52 -143.95 -92.02
N SER A 47 36.43 -144.53 -92.52
CA SER A 47 35.15 -143.84 -92.67
C SER A 47 34.58 -143.46 -91.31
N ASN A 48 34.59 -144.38 -90.34
CA ASN A 48 34.17 -144.10 -88.96
C ASN A 48 35.08 -143.06 -88.26
N GLU A 49 36.39 -143.07 -88.53
CA GLU A 49 37.33 -142.06 -88.01
C GLU A 49 37.10 -140.68 -88.65
N LEU A 50 36.82 -140.63 -89.95
CA LEU A 50 36.48 -139.40 -90.68
C LEU A 50 35.12 -138.84 -90.23
N ASP A 51 34.10 -139.69 -90.07
CA ASP A 51 32.80 -139.29 -89.52
C ASP A 51 32.90 -138.84 -88.06
N ALA A 52 33.76 -139.46 -87.24
CA ALA A 52 34.05 -139.00 -85.90
C ALA A 52 34.72 -137.62 -85.91
N LYS A 53 35.75 -137.42 -86.74
CA LYS A 53 36.42 -136.11 -86.91
C LYS A 53 35.48 -135.04 -87.45
N LEU A 54 34.62 -135.37 -88.42
CA LEU A 54 33.62 -134.46 -88.98
C LEU A 54 32.56 -134.10 -87.93
N ARG A 55 32.10 -135.06 -87.12
CA ARG A 55 31.15 -134.83 -86.03
C ARG A 55 31.74 -133.96 -84.92
N VAL A 56 32.99 -134.19 -84.53
CA VAL A 56 33.71 -133.37 -83.54
C VAL A 56 33.92 -131.95 -84.08
N THR A 57 34.52 -131.78 -85.26
CA THR A 57 34.78 -130.44 -85.83
C THR A 57 33.50 -129.65 -86.14
N LYS A 58 32.42 -130.33 -86.54
CA LYS A 58 31.09 -129.70 -86.67
C LYS A 58 30.53 -129.23 -85.32
N GLY A 59 30.62 -130.06 -84.27
CA GLY A 59 30.20 -129.68 -82.92
C GLY A 59 31.05 -128.56 -82.31
N GLU A 60 32.36 -128.54 -82.60
CA GLU A 60 33.28 -127.46 -82.21
C GLU A 60 32.95 -126.15 -82.95
N LEU A 61 32.60 -126.21 -84.24
CA LEU A 61 32.18 -125.05 -85.02
C LEU A 61 30.81 -124.51 -84.55
N GLU A 62 29.85 -125.39 -84.29
CA GLU A 62 28.54 -125.05 -83.73
C GLU A 62 28.69 -124.39 -82.35
N LYS A 63 29.56 -124.94 -81.49
CA LYS A 63 29.92 -124.33 -80.21
C LYS A 63 30.57 -122.95 -80.39
N GLN A 64 31.54 -122.80 -81.29
CA GLN A 64 32.16 -121.49 -81.56
C GLN A 64 31.19 -120.47 -82.15
N MET A 65 30.17 -120.91 -82.90
CA MET A 65 29.09 -120.04 -83.36
C MET A 65 28.17 -119.61 -82.21
N GLN A 66 27.79 -120.54 -81.32
CA GLN A 66 27.00 -120.20 -80.14
C GLN A 66 27.74 -119.26 -79.21
N GLU A 67 29.01 -119.56 -78.88
CA GLU A 67 29.86 -118.69 -78.03
C GLU A 67 30.01 -117.27 -78.61
N LYS A 68 30.05 -117.13 -79.94
CA LYS A 68 30.03 -115.81 -80.60
C LYS A 68 28.66 -115.13 -80.55
N SER A 69 27.56 -115.87 -80.61
CA SER A 69 26.21 -115.32 -80.42
C SER A 69 26.03 -114.83 -78.98
N ASP A 70 26.38 -115.65 -77.99
CA ASP A 70 26.29 -115.32 -76.56
C ASP A 70 27.14 -114.08 -76.22
N GLN A 71 28.36 -113.99 -76.79
CA GLN A 71 29.20 -112.79 -76.67
C GLN A 71 28.55 -111.57 -77.32
N LEU A 72 27.96 -111.71 -78.51
CA LEU A 72 27.30 -110.62 -79.23
C LEU A 72 26.07 -110.12 -78.45
N GLU A 73 25.27 -111.01 -77.86
CA GLU A 73 24.12 -110.67 -77.01
C GLU A 73 24.57 -109.97 -75.72
N MET A 74 25.61 -110.49 -75.04
CA MET A 74 26.23 -109.82 -73.89
C MET A 74 26.75 -108.42 -74.25
N HIS A 75 27.33 -108.23 -75.44
CA HIS A 75 27.78 -106.92 -75.90
C HIS A 75 26.61 -105.96 -76.17
N HIS A 76 25.52 -106.42 -76.78
CA HIS A 76 24.31 -105.61 -76.96
C HIS A 76 23.66 -105.22 -75.62
N ALA A 77 23.60 -106.16 -74.66
CA ALA A 77 23.10 -105.87 -73.31
C ALA A 77 23.92 -104.77 -72.62
N LYS A 78 25.26 -104.88 -72.65
CA LYS A 78 26.17 -103.87 -72.08
C LYS A 78 26.11 -102.52 -72.79
N ILE A 79 25.88 -102.51 -74.11
CA ILE A 79 25.64 -101.25 -74.86
C ILE A 79 24.35 -100.60 -74.36
N LYS A 80 23.25 -101.35 -74.25
CA LYS A 80 21.97 -100.85 -73.76
C LYS A 80 22.06 -100.33 -72.32
N GLU A 81 22.68 -101.06 -71.40
CA GLU A 81 22.93 -100.61 -70.02
C GLU A 81 23.69 -99.28 -69.98
N LEU A 82 24.72 -99.14 -70.83
CA LEU A 82 25.53 -97.95 -70.95
C LEU A 82 24.77 -96.77 -71.60
N GLU A 83 23.80 -97.03 -72.48
CA GLU A 83 22.90 -96.04 -73.04
C GLU A 83 21.84 -95.57 -72.04
N ASP A 84 21.22 -96.48 -71.28
CA ASP A 84 20.29 -96.14 -70.19
C ASP A 84 21.00 -95.40 -69.05
N LEU A 85 22.26 -95.74 -68.74
CA LEU A 85 23.09 -95.00 -67.78
C LEU A 85 23.46 -93.60 -68.30
N LYS A 86 23.80 -93.44 -69.58
CA LYS A 86 24.00 -92.12 -70.21
C LYS A 86 22.72 -91.27 -70.18
N ARG A 87 21.57 -91.90 -70.45
CA ARG A 87 20.25 -91.26 -70.45
C ARG A 87 19.89 -90.73 -69.06
N THR A 88 19.94 -91.58 -68.05
CA THR A 88 19.66 -91.22 -66.64
C THR A 88 20.66 -90.21 -66.08
N PHE A 89 21.96 -90.31 -66.43
CA PHE A 89 22.94 -89.27 -66.10
C PHE A 89 22.62 -87.91 -66.73
N LYS A 90 22.15 -87.89 -67.99
CA LYS A 90 21.71 -86.65 -68.65
C LYS A 90 20.47 -86.07 -67.98
N GLU A 91 19.46 -86.89 -67.70
CA GLU A 91 18.23 -86.51 -67.00
C GLU A 91 18.56 -85.85 -65.65
N GLY A 92 19.40 -86.47 -64.82
CA GLY A 92 19.85 -85.89 -63.55
C GLY A 92 20.73 -84.64 -63.69
N MET A 93 21.52 -84.51 -64.77
CA MET A 93 22.28 -83.28 -65.06
C MET A 93 21.40 -82.12 -65.50
N ASP A 94 20.28 -82.39 -66.18
CA ASP A 94 19.29 -81.38 -66.56
C ASP A 94 18.41 -80.98 -65.36
N GLU A 95 18.04 -81.93 -64.48
CA GLU A 95 17.41 -81.61 -63.18
C GLU A 95 18.34 -80.77 -62.28
N LEU A 96 19.64 -81.11 -62.20
CA LEU A 96 20.61 -80.33 -61.44
C LEU A 96 20.77 -78.89 -61.99
N ARG A 97 20.55 -78.66 -63.28
CA ARG A 97 20.50 -77.31 -63.87
C ARG A 97 19.25 -76.56 -63.42
N THR A 98 18.06 -77.16 -63.50
CA THR A 98 16.81 -76.49 -63.10
C THR A 98 16.76 -76.20 -61.60
N LEU A 99 17.26 -77.12 -60.76
CA LEU A 99 17.39 -76.92 -59.31
C LEU A 99 18.34 -75.77 -58.97
N ARG A 100 19.52 -75.67 -59.61
CA ARG A 100 20.44 -74.53 -59.43
C ARG A 100 19.79 -73.21 -59.82
N THR A 101 19.06 -73.17 -60.93
CA THR A 101 18.32 -71.97 -61.36
C THR A 101 17.24 -71.59 -60.35
N LYS A 102 16.49 -72.56 -59.83
CA LYS A 102 15.47 -72.35 -58.80
C LYS A 102 16.05 -71.82 -57.49
N VAL A 103 17.19 -72.37 -57.04
CA VAL A 103 17.91 -71.86 -55.85
C VAL A 103 18.28 -70.39 -56.04
N LYS A 104 18.88 -70.03 -57.18
CA LYS A 104 19.23 -68.63 -57.46
C LYS A 104 18.00 -67.70 -57.43
N CYS A 105 16.89 -68.09 -58.07
CA CYS A 105 15.67 -67.28 -58.04
C CYS A 105 15.14 -67.06 -56.61
N LEU A 106 15.20 -68.09 -55.76
CA LEU A 106 14.81 -68.00 -54.35
C LEU A 106 15.78 -67.14 -53.53
N GLU A 107 17.08 -67.14 -53.84
CA GLU A 107 18.06 -66.23 -53.23
C GLU A 107 17.79 -64.77 -53.65
N ASP A 108 17.52 -64.52 -54.94
CA ASP A 108 17.13 -63.19 -55.47
C ASP A 108 15.79 -62.70 -54.86
N GLU A 109 14.86 -63.60 -54.50
CA GLU A 109 13.62 -63.28 -53.76
C GLU A 109 13.88 -63.01 -52.26
N ARG A 110 14.75 -63.80 -51.63
CA ARG A 110 15.16 -63.61 -50.23
C ARG A 110 15.84 -62.26 -50.02
N LEU A 111 16.71 -61.85 -50.94
CA LEU A 111 17.42 -60.57 -50.87
C LEU A 111 16.47 -59.37 -51.04
N ARG A 112 15.48 -59.47 -51.95
CA ARG A 112 14.45 -58.43 -52.12
C ARG A 112 13.57 -58.27 -50.88
N THR A 113 13.11 -59.38 -50.31
CA THR A 113 12.28 -59.35 -49.09
C THR A 113 13.09 -58.89 -47.85
N GLU A 114 14.40 -59.15 -47.80
CA GLU A 114 15.30 -58.67 -46.75
C GLU A 114 15.55 -57.15 -46.82
N ASP A 115 15.65 -56.59 -48.03
CA ASP A 115 15.70 -55.13 -48.28
C ASP A 115 14.35 -54.44 -47.94
N GLU A 116 13.23 -55.01 -48.35
CA GLU A 116 11.88 -54.52 -47.96
C GLU A 116 11.69 -54.53 -46.43
N LEU A 117 12.04 -55.62 -45.76
CA LEU A 117 12.01 -55.71 -44.29
C LEU A 117 12.94 -54.69 -43.62
N SER A 118 14.04 -54.30 -44.26
CA SER A 118 14.94 -53.27 -43.76
C SER A 118 14.32 -51.87 -43.88
N LYS A 119 13.71 -51.54 -45.02
CA LYS A 119 12.93 -50.31 -45.23
C LYS A 119 11.77 -50.18 -44.24
N TYR A 120 11.03 -51.26 -43.98
CA TYR A 120 9.97 -51.24 -42.97
C TYR A 120 10.50 -51.00 -41.55
N LYS A 121 11.66 -51.56 -41.16
CA LYS A 121 12.31 -51.27 -39.87
C LYS A 121 12.71 -49.79 -39.75
N GLU A 122 13.24 -49.19 -40.80
CA GLU A 122 13.59 -47.77 -40.83
C GLU A 122 12.36 -46.86 -40.66
N ILE A 123 11.28 -47.15 -41.39
CA ILE A 123 9.99 -46.43 -41.26
C ILE A 123 9.46 -46.54 -39.83
N ILE A 124 9.44 -47.73 -39.24
CA ILE A 124 9.00 -47.96 -37.86
C ILE A 124 9.86 -47.19 -36.86
N ASN A 125 11.19 -47.17 -37.04
CA ASN A 125 12.09 -46.42 -36.15
C ASN A 125 11.90 -44.90 -36.28
N ARG A 126 11.68 -44.39 -37.50
CA ARG A 126 11.34 -42.98 -37.73
C ARG A 126 10.01 -42.61 -37.07
N GLN A 127 8.98 -43.44 -37.24
CA GLN A 127 7.66 -43.24 -36.61
C GLN A 127 7.74 -43.28 -35.08
N LYS A 128 8.53 -44.18 -34.48
CA LYS A 128 8.78 -44.20 -33.03
C LYS A 128 9.42 -42.90 -32.54
N ALA A 129 10.44 -42.39 -33.26
CA ALA A 129 11.06 -41.11 -32.93
C ALA A 129 10.08 -39.93 -33.08
N GLU A 130 9.23 -39.94 -34.10
CA GLU A 130 8.20 -38.91 -34.30
C GLU A 130 7.12 -38.94 -33.21
N ILE A 131 6.64 -40.13 -32.82
CA ILE A 131 5.71 -40.32 -31.69
C ILE A 131 6.33 -39.79 -30.39
N GLN A 132 7.60 -40.09 -30.11
CA GLN A 132 8.29 -39.56 -28.92
C GLN A 132 8.36 -38.03 -28.94
N ASN A 133 8.75 -37.44 -30.07
CA ASN A 133 8.77 -35.97 -30.24
C ASN A 133 7.37 -35.33 -30.09
N LEU A 134 6.30 -36.03 -30.48
CA LEU A 134 4.93 -35.56 -30.28
C LEU A 134 4.50 -35.66 -28.81
N LEU A 135 4.83 -36.76 -28.12
CA LEU A 135 4.58 -36.93 -26.68
C LEU A 135 5.28 -35.85 -25.85
N ASP A 136 6.53 -35.51 -26.17
CA ASP A 136 7.27 -34.48 -25.44
C ASP A 136 6.77 -33.05 -25.74
N LYS A 137 6.23 -32.81 -26.94
CA LYS A 137 5.46 -31.58 -27.25
C LYS A 137 4.16 -31.50 -26.46
N VAL A 138 3.42 -32.61 -26.31
CA VAL A 138 2.19 -32.65 -25.50
C VAL A 138 2.50 -32.32 -24.04
N LYS A 139 3.47 -32.98 -23.40
CA LYS A 139 3.92 -32.65 -22.03
C LYS A 139 4.28 -31.17 -21.87
N THR A 140 4.91 -30.57 -22.88
CA THR A 140 5.28 -29.15 -22.87
C THR A 140 4.03 -28.26 -22.96
N ALA A 141 3.03 -28.63 -23.76
CA ALA A 141 1.76 -27.94 -23.84
C ALA A 141 0.95 -28.05 -22.53
N ASP A 142 0.93 -29.22 -21.89
CA ASP A 142 0.28 -29.45 -20.59
C ASP A 142 0.90 -28.56 -19.50
N GLN A 143 2.23 -28.50 -19.41
CA GLN A 143 2.96 -27.62 -18.49
C GLN A 143 2.67 -26.13 -18.73
N LEU A 144 2.50 -25.71 -19.99
CA LEU A 144 2.11 -24.34 -20.32
C LEU A 144 0.64 -24.06 -19.97
N GLN A 145 -0.24 -25.06 -20.08
CA GLN A 145 -1.64 -24.95 -19.66
C GLN A 145 -1.76 -24.84 -18.14
N GLU A 146 -0.99 -25.61 -17.36
CA GLU A 146 -0.90 -25.47 -15.90
C GLU A 146 -0.36 -24.10 -15.47
N GLN A 147 0.64 -23.56 -16.16
CA GLN A 147 1.15 -22.21 -15.92
C GLN A 147 0.10 -21.14 -16.24
N LEU A 148 -0.62 -21.28 -17.36
CA LEU A 148 -1.72 -20.39 -17.73
C LEU A 148 -2.88 -20.44 -16.72
N GLN A 149 -3.19 -21.63 -16.17
CA GLN A 149 -4.24 -21.78 -15.16
C GLN A 149 -3.83 -21.15 -13.82
N ARG A 150 -2.58 -21.32 -13.38
CA ARG A 150 -2.05 -20.62 -12.19
C ARG A 150 -2.05 -19.10 -12.36
N GLY A 151 -1.54 -18.60 -13.48
CA GLY A 151 -1.54 -17.16 -13.78
C GLY A 151 -2.95 -16.56 -13.86
N LYS A 152 -3.96 -17.33 -14.33
CA LYS A 152 -5.36 -16.90 -14.26
C LYS A 152 -5.87 -16.78 -12.82
N GLN A 153 -5.56 -17.73 -11.95
CA GLN A 153 -5.96 -17.67 -10.54
C GLN A 153 -5.25 -16.51 -9.81
N GLU A 154 -3.96 -16.30 -10.05
CA GLU A 154 -3.20 -15.16 -9.52
C GLU A 154 -3.82 -13.82 -9.96
N ILE A 155 -4.24 -13.71 -11.22
CA ILE A 155 -4.95 -12.53 -11.74
C ILE A 155 -6.31 -12.34 -11.05
N GLU A 156 -7.08 -13.40 -10.80
CA GLU A 156 -8.38 -13.28 -10.14
C GLU A 156 -8.24 -12.84 -8.67
N ASN A 157 -7.32 -13.47 -7.92
CA ASN A 157 -7.00 -13.09 -6.55
C ASN A 157 -6.58 -11.60 -6.45
N LEU A 158 -5.80 -11.12 -7.42
CA LEU A 158 -5.37 -9.71 -7.48
C LEU A 158 -6.51 -8.74 -7.84
N LYS A 159 -7.54 -9.18 -8.57
CA LYS A 159 -8.76 -8.38 -8.76
C LYS A 159 -9.53 -8.27 -7.44
N GLU A 160 -9.73 -9.39 -6.75
CA GLU A 160 -10.45 -9.43 -5.47
C GLU A 160 -9.77 -8.51 -4.43
N GLU A 161 -8.42 -8.54 -4.37
CA GLU A 161 -7.66 -7.61 -3.54
C GLU A 161 -7.88 -6.15 -3.96
N VAL A 162 -7.78 -5.82 -5.26
CA VAL A 162 -8.02 -4.46 -5.78
C VAL A 162 -9.46 -3.98 -5.54
N GLU A 163 -10.47 -4.84 -5.67
CA GLU A 163 -11.87 -4.52 -5.37
C GLU A 163 -12.08 -4.27 -3.86
N SER A 164 -11.42 -5.05 -2.99
CA SER A 164 -11.45 -4.84 -1.53
C SER A 164 -10.74 -3.53 -1.11
N LEU A 165 -9.64 -3.17 -1.78
CA LEU A 165 -8.94 -1.91 -1.55
C LEU A 165 -9.77 -0.73 -2.06
N ASN A 166 -10.45 -0.87 -3.20
CA ASN A 166 -11.36 0.16 -3.71
C ASN A 166 -12.57 0.38 -2.80
N SER A 167 -13.16 -0.67 -2.21
CA SER A 167 -14.27 -0.50 -1.25
C SER A 167 -13.79 0.23 0.02
N LEU A 168 -12.64 -0.16 0.57
CA LEU A 168 -12.01 0.52 1.72
C LEU A 168 -11.69 2.00 1.41
N ILE A 169 -11.16 2.30 0.22
CA ILE A 169 -10.91 3.68 -0.22
C ILE A 169 -12.22 4.48 -0.30
N ASN A 170 -13.29 3.91 -0.85
CA ASN A 170 -14.60 4.56 -0.93
C ASN A 170 -15.21 4.84 0.46
N ASP A 171 -15.02 3.95 1.43
CA ASP A 171 -15.51 4.16 2.80
C ASP A 171 -14.68 5.21 3.56
N LEU A 172 -13.34 5.18 3.44
CA LEU A 172 -12.47 6.22 3.97
C LEU A 172 -12.75 7.61 3.36
N GLN A 173 -13.15 7.68 2.09
CA GLN A 173 -13.61 8.94 1.47
C GLN A 173 -14.89 9.47 2.11
N LYS A 174 -15.89 8.61 2.38
CA LYS A 174 -17.13 9.00 3.08
C LYS A 174 -16.84 9.51 4.49
N ASP A 175 -15.93 8.87 5.22
CA ASP A 175 -15.51 9.30 6.56
C ASP A 175 -14.81 10.66 6.54
N ILE A 176 -13.94 10.91 5.56
CA ILE A 176 -13.28 12.21 5.35
C ILE A 176 -14.32 13.30 5.04
N GLU A 177 -15.29 13.04 4.17
CA GLU A 177 -16.39 13.98 3.89
C GLU A 177 -17.27 14.23 5.12
N GLY A 178 -17.62 13.17 5.86
CA GLY A 178 -18.38 13.27 7.10
C GLY A 178 -17.63 14.04 8.19
N SER A 179 -16.30 13.94 8.23
CA SER A 179 -15.46 14.74 9.13
C SER A 179 -15.42 16.21 8.71
N ARG A 180 -15.25 16.51 7.42
CA ARG A 180 -15.26 17.89 6.89
C ARG A 180 -16.61 18.60 7.12
N LYS A 181 -17.73 17.88 7.03
CA LYS A 181 -19.06 18.42 7.36
C LYS A 181 -19.14 18.82 8.84
N ARG A 182 -18.77 17.91 9.75
CA ARG A 182 -18.72 18.18 11.21
C ARG A 182 -17.75 19.31 11.57
N GLU A 183 -16.60 19.41 10.89
CA GLU A 183 -15.63 20.50 11.04
C GLU A 183 -16.24 21.85 10.61
N SER A 184 -16.92 21.90 9.45
CA SER A 184 -17.63 23.10 8.98
C SER A 184 -18.75 23.53 9.93
N GLU A 185 -19.52 22.58 10.47
CA GLU A 185 -20.58 22.84 11.46
C GLU A 185 -20.00 23.41 12.76
N LEU A 186 -18.88 22.87 13.24
CA LEU A 186 -18.18 23.34 14.43
C LEU A 186 -17.55 24.73 14.23
N LEU A 187 -17.02 25.02 13.03
CA LEU A 187 -16.53 26.36 12.67
C LEU A 187 -17.68 27.38 12.64
N LEU A 188 -18.82 27.06 12.03
CA LEU A 188 -20.01 27.92 12.03
C LEU A 188 -20.58 28.14 13.44
N PHE A 189 -20.52 27.13 14.33
CA PHE A 189 -20.88 27.30 15.74
C PHE A 189 -19.90 28.23 16.46
N THR A 190 -18.59 28.07 16.22
CA THR A 190 -17.52 28.88 16.81
C THR A 190 -17.58 30.35 16.35
N GLU A 191 -17.89 30.59 15.08
CA GLU A 191 -18.14 31.91 14.51
C GLU A 191 -19.32 32.60 15.22
N ARG A 192 -20.47 31.92 15.33
CA ARG A 192 -21.66 32.44 16.01
C ARG A 192 -21.41 32.74 17.49
N LEU A 193 -20.68 31.85 18.18
CA LEU A 193 -20.34 32.02 19.59
C LEU A 193 -19.37 33.21 19.78
N THR A 194 -18.34 33.32 18.95
CA THR A 194 -17.39 34.46 18.95
C THR A 194 -18.10 35.78 18.66
N SER A 195 -18.96 35.82 17.63
CA SER A 195 -19.76 37.00 17.27
C SER A 195 -20.68 37.45 18.40
N LYS A 196 -21.38 36.50 19.05
CA LYS A 196 -22.23 36.82 20.20
C LYS A 196 -21.45 37.23 21.45
N ASN A 197 -20.26 36.66 21.67
CA ASN A 197 -19.38 37.09 22.76
C ASN A 197 -18.86 38.53 22.52
N ALA A 198 -18.47 38.86 21.28
CA ALA A 198 -18.06 40.22 20.90
C ALA A 198 -19.22 41.24 21.07
N GLN A 199 -20.45 40.86 20.71
CA GLN A 199 -21.65 41.67 20.98
C GLN A 199 -21.84 41.90 22.48
N LEU A 200 -21.87 40.83 23.29
CA LEU A 200 -22.07 40.92 24.74
C LEU A 200 -20.95 41.72 25.43
N GLN A 201 -19.71 41.63 24.95
CA GLN A 201 -18.60 42.45 25.45
C GLN A 201 -18.80 43.93 25.09
N SER A 202 -19.31 44.25 23.90
CA SER A 202 -19.64 45.63 23.51
C SER A 202 -20.81 46.20 24.31
N GLU A 203 -21.85 45.40 24.57
CA GLU A 203 -22.99 45.76 25.43
C GLU A 203 -22.52 45.97 26.88
N SER A 204 -21.69 45.08 27.42
CA SER A 204 -21.08 45.20 28.75
C SER A 204 -20.23 46.46 28.88
N ASN A 205 -19.33 46.74 27.92
CA ASN A 205 -18.51 47.96 27.91
C ASN A 205 -19.38 49.23 27.81
N SER A 206 -20.49 49.19 27.07
CA SER A 206 -21.46 50.30 26.95
C SER A 206 -22.21 50.54 28.27
N LEU A 207 -22.65 49.48 28.94
CA LEU A 207 -23.29 49.54 30.25
C LEU A 207 -22.33 50.02 31.34
N GLN A 208 -21.08 49.56 31.33
CA GLN A 208 -20.03 50.07 32.23
C GLN A 208 -19.81 51.57 32.03
N SER A 209 -19.65 52.03 30.77
CA SER A 209 -19.50 53.46 30.47
C SER A 209 -20.74 54.30 30.83
N GLN A 210 -21.93 53.70 30.99
CA GLN A 210 -23.11 54.38 31.52
C GLN A 210 -23.09 54.39 33.06
N PHE A 211 -22.75 53.27 33.69
CA PHE A 211 -22.57 53.16 35.13
C PHE A 211 -21.50 54.15 35.65
N ASP A 212 -20.34 54.23 35.00
CA ASP A 212 -19.25 55.14 35.37
C ASP A 212 -19.73 56.61 35.35
N LYS A 213 -20.48 57.00 34.30
CA LYS A 213 -21.06 58.36 34.19
C LYS A 213 -22.07 58.64 35.30
N VAL A 214 -22.94 57.68 35.60
CA VAL A 214 -23.92 57.81 36.68
C VAL A 214 -23.21 57.91 38.03
N SER A 215 -22.24 57.05 38.32
CA SER A 215 -21.48 57.05 39.57
C SER A 215 -20.63 58.32 39.75
N CYS A 216 -20.05 58.87 38.67
CA CYS A 216 -19.43 60.20 38.72
C CYS A 216 -20.45 61.31 39.04
N SER A 217 -21.64 61.26 38.44
CA SER A 217 -22.70 62.26 38.72
C SER A 217 -23.27 62.12 40.14
N GLU A 218 -23.41 60.90 40.65
CA GLU A 218 -23.79 60.58 42.03
C GLU A 218 -22.75 61.12 43.01
N SER A 219 -21.46 60.84 42.77
CA SER A 219 -20.35 61.35 43.58
C SER A 219 -20.32 62.89 43.60
N GLN A 220 -20.57 63.52 42.45
CA GLN A 220 -20.64 64.98 42.34
C GLN A 220 -21.84 65.57 43.07
N LEU A 221 -23.02 64.96 42.95
CA LEU A 221 -24.24 65.36 43.67
C LEU A 221 -24.08 65.13 45.18
N GLN A 222 -23.47 64.03 45.61
CA GLN A 222 -23.17 63.76 47.02
C GLN A 222 -22.21 64.82 47.58
N SER A 223 -21.12 65.13 46.87
CA SER A 223 -20.18 66.19 47.26
C SER A 223 -20.88 67.56 47.37
N GLN A 224 -21.77 67.89 46.43
CA GLN A 224 -22.61 69.09 46.52
C GLN A 224 -23.57 69.05 47.72
N CYS A 225 -24.18 67.91 48.03
CA CYS A 225 -25.05 67.76 49.20
C CYS A 225 -24.27 67.87 50.52
N GLU A 226 -23.04 67.38 50.59
CA GLU A 226 -22.15 67.49 51.74
C GLU A 226 -21.65 68.93 51.92
N GLN A 227 -21.28 69.60 50.82
CA GLN A 227 -20.96 71.04 50.82
C GLN A 227 -22.17 71.88 51.28
N MET A 228 -23.37 71.61 50.75
CA MET A 228 -24.60 72.29 51.17
C MET A 228 -24.90 72.06 52.65
N LYS A 229 -24.81 70.81 53.15
CA LYS A 229 -24.94 70.50 54.59
C LYS A 229 -23.94 71.30 55.43
N GLN A 230 -22.67 71.35 55.03
CA GLN A 230 -21.66 72.12 55.76
C GLN A 230 -21.95 73.63 55.72
N THR A 231 -22.41 74.19 54.60
CA THR A 231 -22.83 75.60 54.57
C THR A 231 -24.05 75.86 55.45
N ASN A 232 -25.00 74.92 55.53
CA ASN A 232 -26.16 75.04 56.40
C ASN A 232 -25.77 75.00 57.88
N ILE A 233 -24.92 74.04 58.30
CA ILE A 233 -24.36 73.97 59.66
C ILE A 233 -23.60 75.26 60.01
N ASN A 234 -22.84 75.81 59.06
CA ASN A 234 -22.13 77.08 59.25
C ASN A 234 -23.08 78.28 59.38
N LEU A 235 -24.22 78.28 58.67
CA LEU A 235 -25.26 79.30 58.76
C LEU A 235 -26.07 79.19 60.06
N GLU A 236 -26.45 77.97 60.47
CA GLU A 236 -27.10 77.68 61.76
C GLU A 236 -26.20 78.12 62.93
N SER A 237 -24.90 77.79 62.89
CA SER A 237 -23.94 78.23 63.90
C SER A 237 -23.75 79.76 63.93
N ARG A 238 -23.86 80.44 62.78
CA ARG A 238 -23.85 81.91 62.72
C ARG A 238 -25.16 82.53 63.22
N LEU A 239 -26.30 81.91 62.92
CA LEU A 239 -27.61 82.36 63.37
C LEU A 239 -27.71 82.27 64.89
N LEU A 240 -27.35 81.12 65.48
CA LEU A 240 -27.31 80.94 66.94
C LEU A 240 -26.41 81.96 67.64
N LYS A 241 -25.27 82.32 67.05
CA LYS A 241 -24.38 83.36 67.58
C LYS A 241 -24.97 84.77 67.49
N GLU A 242 -25.66 85.10 66.39
CA GLU A 242 -26.39 86.37 66.28
C GLU A 242 -27.57 86.38 67.28
N GLU A 243 -28.33 85.30 67.43
CA GLU A 243 -29.40 85.19 68.44
C GLU A 243 -28.89 85.34 69.88
N GLU A 244 -27.72 84.76 70.19
CA GLU A 244 -27.07 84.90 71.50
C GLU A 244 -26.58 86.34 71.74
N LEU A 245 -25.91 86.96 70.76
CA LEU A 245 -25.51 88.38 70.82
C LEU A 245 -26.72 89.32 70.94
N ARG A 246 -27.83 89.05 70.24
CA ARG A 246 -29.09 89.81 70.35
C ARG A 246 -29.75 89.63 71.71
N LYS A 247 -29.64 88.45 72.30
CA LYS A 247 -30.12 88.17 73.66
C LYS A 247 -29.27 88.89 74.71
N GLU A 248 -27.96 88.98 74.54
CA GLU A 248 -27.06 89.80 75.37
C GLU A 248 -27.34 91.31 75.20
N GLU A 249 -27.55 91.79 73.97
CA GLU A 249 -27.97 93.17 73.66
C GLU A 249 -29.31 93.51 74.32
N VAL A 250 -30.31 92.63 74.21
CA VAL A 250 -31.61 92.82 74.88
C VAL A 250 -31.48 92.77 76.41
N GLN A 251 -30.64 91.89 76.98
CA GLN A 251 -30.43 91.83 78.44
C GLN A 251 -29.70 93.07 78.96
N THR A 252 -28.68 93.56 78.26
CA THR A 252 -27.96 94.79 78.64
C THR A 252 -28.87 96.01 78.51
N LEU A 253 -29.64 96.15 77.42
CA LEU A 253 -30.65 97.20 77.28
C LEU A 253 -31.76 97.11 78.34
N GLN A 254 -32.19 95.92 78.76
CA GLN A 254 -33.13 95.75 79.88
C GLN A 254 -32.51 96.14 81.22
N ALA A 255 -31.22 95.85 81.46
CA ALA A 255 -30.51 96.26 82.67
C ALA A 255 -30.30 97.79 82.71
N GLU A 256 -29.93 98.42 81.59
CA GLU A 256 -29.86 99.87 81.45
C GLU A 256 -31.24 100.52 81.65
N LEU A 257 -32.29 100.00 81.03
CA LEU A 257 -33.67 100.48 81.22
C LEU A 257 -34.09 100.40 82.69
N ALA A 258 -33.82 99.27 83.35
CA ALA A 258 -34.12 99.08 84.77
C ALA A 258 -33.33 100.06 85.66
N CYS A 259 -32.04 100.30 85.35
CA CYS A 259 -31.20 101.26 86.05
C CYS A 259 -31.69 102.71 85.86
N ARG A 260 -32.03 103.11 84.63
CA ARG A 260 -32.66 104.40 84.35
C ARG A 260 -34.02 104.52 85.03
N GLN A 261 -34.77 103.43 85.17
CA GLN A 261 -36.07 103.46 85.84
C GLN A 261 -35.98 103.44 87.37
N THR A 262 -34.88 102.99 87.98
CA THR A 262 -34.59 103.24 89.41
C THR A 262 -34.04 104.64 89.63
N GLU A 263 -33.21 105.18 88.73
CA GLU A 263 -32.74 106.57 88.73
C GLU A 263 -33.92 107.57 88.61
N VAL A 264 -34.83 107.36 87.66
CA VAL A 264 -36.07 108.16 87.50
C VAL A 264 -36.98 108.04 88.74
N LYS A 265 -37.08 106.86 89.36
CA LYS A 265 -37.80 106.72 90.64
C LYS A 265 -37.14 107.53 91.76
N ALA A 266 -35.81 107.43 91.93
CA ALA A 266 -35.08 108.16 92.95
C ALA A 266 -35.19 109.69 92.77
N LEU A 267 -35.04 110.17 91.53
CA LEU A 267 -35.27 111.58 91.18
C LEU A 267 -36.72 112.00 91.42
N SER A 268 -37.70 111.14 91.14
CA SER A 268 -39.11 111.42 91.45
C SER A 268 -39.36 111.53 92.96
N THR A 269 -38.77 110.65 93.78
CA THR A 269 -38.83 110.76 95.25
C THR A 269 -38.23 112.08 95.71
N GLN A 270 -37.04 112.42 95.20
CA GLN A 270 -36.33 113.65 95.52
C GLN A 270 -37.10 114.91 95.08
N VAL A 271 -37.89 114.83 94.00
CA VAL A 271 -38.81 115.90 93.58
C VAL A 271 -40.02 116.04 94.52
N GLU A 272 -40.58 114.96 95.05
CA GLU A 272 -41.63 115.05 96.09
C GLU A 272 -41.05 115.57 97.43
N GLU A 273 -39.86 115.13 97.83
CA GLU A 273 -39.14 115.67 99.00
C GLU A 273 -38.90 117.19 98.87
N LEU A 274 -38.45 117.65 97.70
CA LEU A 274 -38.26 119.08 97.42
C LEU A 274 -39.58 119.86 97.33
N LYS A 275 -40.70 119.23 96.93
CA LYS A 275 -42.03 119.85 97.00
C LYS A 275 -42.50 120.00 98.44
N ASP A 276 -42.30 119.00 99.30
CA ASP A 276 -42.67 119.09 100.71
C ASP A 276 -41.78 120.07 101.49
N GLU A 277 -40.48 120.16 101.16
CA GLU A 277 -39.61 121.24 101.64
C GLU A 277 -40.14 122.60 101.15
N LEU A 278 -40.53 122.75 99.87
CA LEU A 278 -41.15 124.00 99.37
C LEU A 278 -42.46 124.35 100.11
N VAL A 279 -43.30 123.36 100.43
CA VAL A 279 -44.56 123.55 101.18
C VAL A 279 -44.29 123.94 102.63
N THR A 280 -43.31 123.32 103.29
CA THR A 280 -42.94 123.69 104.67
C THR A 280 -42.23 125.04 104.75
N GLN A 281 -41.38 125.40 103.79
CA GLN A 281 -40.81 126.75 103.66
C GLN A 281 -41.89 127.79 103.39
N ARG A 282 -42.86 127.53 102.49
CA ARG A 282 -44.04 128.41 102.31
C ARG A 282 -44.82 128.59 103.61
N ARG A 283 -44.99 127.55 104.43
CA ARG A 283 -45.61 127.66 105.76
C ARG A 283 -44.77 128.51 106.74
N LYS A 284 -43.44 128.32 106.79
CA LYS A 284 -42.51 129.14 107.62
C LYS A 284 -42.54 130.62 107.22
N HIS A 285 -42.51 130.93 105.92
CA HIS A 285 -42.62 132.32 105.46
C HIS A 285 -44.00 132.92 105.75
N ALA A 286 -45.09 132.16 105.61
CA ALA A 286 -46.43 132.63 105.94
C ALA A 286 -46.63 132.94 107.44
N SER A 287 -46.00 132.20 108.35
CA SER A 287 -46.00 132.55 109.79
C SER A 287 -45.09 133.74 110.09
N SER A 288 -43.89 133.81 109.50
CA SER A 288 -42.96 134.93 109.66
C SER A 288 -43.55 136.26 109.17
N ILE A 289 -44.23 136.27 108.01
CA ILE A 289 -44.93 137.46 107.49
C ILE A 289 -46.06 137.91 108.42
N LYS A 290 -46.82 136.96 109.01
CA LYS A 290 -47.87 137.30 110.00
C LYS A 290 -47.30 137.97 111.24
N ASP A 291 -46.16 137.50 111.76
CA ASP A 291 -45.58 138.09 112.96
C ASP A 291 -44.91 139.44 112.68
N LEU A 292 -44.15 139.56 111.59
CA LEU A 292 -43.61 140.85 111.12
C LEU A 292 -44.71 141.90 110.91
N THR A 293 -45.85 141.52 110.32
CA THR A 293 -47.01 142.41 110.16
C THR A 293 -47.53 142.91 111.51
N LYS A 294 -47.56 142.04 112.52
CA LYS A 294 -48.02 142.33 113.88
C LYS A 294 -47.08 143.32 114.60
N GLN A 295 -45.77 143.12 114.45
CA GLN A 295 -44.73 144.02 114.96
C GLN A 295 -44.80 145.40 114.29
N LEU A 296 -44.94 145.44 112.96
CA LEU A 296 -45.07 146.68 112.17
C LEU A 296 -46.31 147.49 112.57
N GLN A 297 -47.42 146.81 112.91
CA GLN A 297 -48.66 147.47 113.36
C GLN A 297 -48.56 148.02 114.80
N GLN A 298 -47.72 147.44 115.67
CA GLN A 298 -47.42 147.99 117.00
C GLN A 298 -46.41 149.15 116.92
N ALA A 299 -45.41 149.08 116.04
CA ALA A 299 -44.47 150.18 115.80
C ALA A 299 -45.20 151.48 115.40
N ARG A 300 -46.23 151.38 114.54
CA ARG A 300 -47.09 152.50 114.13
C ARG A 300 -47.89 153.19 115.25
N ARG A 301 -47.89 152.69 116.48
CA ARG A 301 -48.51 153.36 117.66
C ARG A 301 -47.49 153.93 118.66
N LYS A 302 -46.19 153.92 118.32
CA LYS A 302 -45.11 154.52 119.13
C LYS A 302 -44.20 155.47 118.35
N LEU A 303 -44.52 155.78 117.08
CA LEU A 303 -43.64 156.54 116.18
C LEU A 303 -43.98 158.04 116.05
N ASP A 304 -44.96 158.56 116.80
CA ASP A 304 -45.22 160.02 116.88
C ASP A 304 -44.29 160.73 117.90
N GLN A 305 -43.31 160.02 118.48
CA GLN A 305 -42.20 160.60 119.22
C GLN A 305 -40.83 160.13 118.68
N VAL A 306 -40.60 160.49 117.41
CA VAL A 306 -39.34 161.08 116.88
C VAL A 306 -38.06 160.21 116.78
N GLU A 307 -37.46 160.24 115.57
CA GLU A 307 -36.06 159.87 115.22
C GLU A 307 -35.63 158.39 115.35
N SER A 308 -34.63 157.86 114.61
CA SER A 308 -33.76 158.35 113.52
C SER A 308 -33.30 157.17 112.60
N GLY A 309 -32.41 157.39 111.61
CA GLY A 309 -31.89 156.35 110.67
C GLY A 309 -30.67 155.56 111.18
N SER A 310 -29.85 154.85 110.35
CA SER A 310 -29.84 154.71 108.88
C SER A 310 -28.83 153.61 108.39
N TYR A 311 -29.18 152.78 107.37
CA TYR A 311 -28.28 152.00 106.42
C TYR A 311 -27.28 150.93 107.02
N ASP A 312 -26.70 149.93 106.31
CA ASP A 312 -27.05 149.07 105.13
C ASP A 312 -26.07 147.84 105.00
N LYS A 313 -26.11 146.98 103.96
CA LYS A 313 -25.29 145.73 103.81
C LYS A 313 -24.92 145.28 102.35
N GLU A 314 -23.81 144.53 102.18
CA GLU A 314 -23.12 144.19 100.88
C GLU A 314 -23.45 142.82 100.17
N VAL A 315 -22.61 142.39 99.19
CA VAL A 315 -22.91 141.76 97.86
C VAL A 315 -22.08 140.46 97.50
N SER A 316 -22.28 139.87 96.29
CA SER A 316 -22.04 138.47 95.79
C SER A 316 -20.79 138.17 94.88
N SER A 317 -20.63 136.91 94.38
CA SER A 317 -19.64 136.45 93.33
C SER A 317 -20.00 135.10 92.59
N MET A 318 -19.20 134.58 91.62
CA MET A 318 -19.53 133.42 90.70
C MET A 318 -18.30 132.65 90.04
N GLY A 319 -18.49 131.53 89.27
CA GLY A 319 -17.42 130.73 88.58
C GLY A 319 -17.85 129.72 87.44
N SER A 320 -16.90 128.97 86.80
CA SER A 320 -17.05 127.91 85.71
C SER A 320 -15.72 127.12 85.49
N ARG A 321 -15.43 126.10 84.60
CA ARG A 321 -15.93 125.42 83.34
C ARG A 321 -15.67 123.87 83.42
N SER A 322 -15.34 122.94 82.48
CA SER A 322 -15.16 122.63 80.98
C SER A 322 -14.89 121.06 80.87
N SER A 323 -14.49 120.24 79.85
CA SER A 323 -14.33 120.02 78.35
C SER A 323 -13.61 118.60 78.17
N SER A 324 -13.29 117.85 77.07
CA SER A 324 -13.61 117.54 75.62
C SER A 324 -12.53 116.50 75.08
N SER A 325 -12.51 115.66 74.01
CA SER A 325 -13.38 115.05 72.94
C SER A 325 -12.52 114.13 71.95
N GLY A 326 -13.04 113.11 71.19
CA GLY A 326 -12.23 112.29 70.19
C GLY A 326 -12.96 111.27 69.26
N SER A 327 -12.35 110.72 68.15
CA SER A 327 -13.05 109.95 67.06
C SER A 327 -12.24 109.17 65.94
N LEU A 328 -12.89 108.23 65.18
CA LEU A 328 -12.75 107.78 63.74
C LEU A 328 -11.79 106.65 63.17
N ASN A 329 -12.39 105.78 62.30
CA ASN A 329 -11.98 105.18 60.97
C ASN A 329 -11.00 103.98 60.66
N ALA A 330 -11.57 102.92 60.02
CA ALA A 330 -11.27 102.27 58.69
C ALA A 330 -10.16 101.17 58.40
N ARG A 331 -10.46 100.33 57.37
CA ARG A 331 -9.62 99.40 56.51
C ARG A 331 -9.25 97.96 57.02
N SER A 332 -8.86 96.95 56.19
CA SER A 332 -9.23 96.51 54.79
C SER A 332 -8.54 95.19 54.30
N SER A 333 -9.25 94.29 53.60
CA SER A 333 -8.81 93.23 52.61
C SER A 333 -7.99 91.99 53.05
N ALA A 334 -8.10 90.89 52.26
CA ALA A 334 -7.30 89.65 52.32
C ALA A 334 -7.26 88.87 50.97
N GLU A 335 -6.15 88.19 50.70
CA GLU A 335 -5.79 87.29 49.56
C GLU A 335 -4.77 86.26 50.12
N ASP A 336 -4.36 85.11 49.57
CA ASP A 336 -4.77 84.10 48.57
C ASP A 336 -3.49 83.21 48.35
N ARG A 337 -3.61 82.03 47.70
CA ARG A 337 -2.54 81.22 47.02
C ARG A 337 -1.69 80.19 47.79
N SER A 338 -1.94 78.90 47.43
CA SER A 338 -1.03 77.96 46.70
C SER A 338 0.36 77.58 47.28
N PRO A 339 1.03 76.46 46.85
CA PRO A 339 0.92 75.78 45.54
C PRO A 339 0.88 74.22 45.52
N GLU A 340 0.81 73.68 44.29
CA GLU A 340 0.85 72.24 43.94
C GLU A 340 2.28 71.65 43.89
N ASN A 341 2.38 70.32 43.69
CA ASN A 341 3.63 69.55 43.68
C ASN A 341 3.64 68.38 42.64
N THR A 342 4.78 68.21 41.96
CA THR A 342 5.29 67.06 41.15
C THR A 342 4.39 65.92 40.61
N GLY A 343 4.64 65.53 39.35
CA GLY A 343 5.35 64.25 39.08
C GLY A 343 4.86 63.26 38.00
N SER A 344 5.82 62.60 37.33
CA SER A 344 5.73 61.26 36.68
C SER A 344 4.81 61.02 35.45
N SER A 345 4.99 59.99 34.59
CA SER A 345 6.16 59.13 34.26
C SER A 345 5.94 58.19 33.04
N VAL A 346 6.98 58.01 32.21
CA VAL A 346 7.45 56.75 31.53
C VAL A 346 6.49 55.84 30.72
N ALA A 347 6.80 55.66 29.41
CA ALA A 347 6.89 54.41 28.62
C ALA A 347 7.05 54.81 27.13
N VAL A 348 8.07 54.47 26.33
CA VAL A 348 8.88 53.25 26.09
C VAL A 348 8.09 52.15 25.38
N ASP A 349 8.35 52.02 24.07
CA ASP A 349 7.78 51.03 23.13
C ASP A 349 8.94 50.32 22.40
N ASN A 350 8.85 49.00 22.17
CA ASN A 350 9.94 48.23 21.57
C ASN A 350 9.47 46.89 20.95
N PHE A 351 9.77 46.67 19.68
CA PHE A 351 9.32 45.50 18.89
C PHE A 351 10.42 44.42 18.75
N PRO A 352 10.10 43.11 18.69
CA PRO A 352 11.11 42.05 18.54
C PRO A 352 11.75 42.04 17.15
N GLN A 353 13.09 42.06 17.10
CA GLN A 353 13.86 42.00 15.86
C GLN A 353 14.12 40.54 15.44
N VAL A 354 13.62 40.12 14.28
CA VAL A 354 13.83 38.76 13.74
C VAL A 354 15.25 38.60 13.19
N ASP A 355 15.95 37.54 13.64
CA ASP A 355 17.31 37.24 13.18
C ASP A 355 17.36 36.81 11.70
N LYS A 356 18.15 37.57 10.93
CA LYS A 356 18.37 37.35 9.49
C LYS A 356 19.25 36.13 9.22
N ALA A 357 20.12 35.74 10.15
CA ALA A 357 21.01 34.58 9.97
C ALA A 357 20.22 33.26 9.96
N MET A 358 19.31 33.05 10.93
CA MET A 358 18.39 31.89 10.92
C MET A 358 17.56 31.80 9.64
N LEU A 359 17.10 32.94 9.09
CA LEU A 359 16.31 32.96 7.86
C LEU A 359 17.12 32.47 6.65
N ILE A 360 18.37 32.94 6.51
CA ILE A 360 19.30 32.49 5.46
C ILE A 360 19.62 31.00 5.60
N GLU A 361 19.89 30.52 6.81
CA GLU A 361 20.22 29.11 7.06
C GLU A 361 19.02 28.20 6.73
N ARG A 362 17.79 28.61 7.07
CA ARG A 362 16.55 27.93 6.66
C ARG A 362 16.38 27.88 5.15
N ILE A 363 16.67 28.97 4.43
CA ILE A 363 16.60 29.04 2.96
C ILE A 363 17.62 28.08 2.32
N VAL A 364 18.87 28.05 2.80
CA VAL A 364 19.91 27.13 2.32
C VAL A 364 19.51 25.66 2.58
N ARG A 365 18.95 25.36 3.76
CA ARG A 365 18.48 24.02 4.12
C ARG A 365 17.32 23.57 3.22
N LEU A 366 16.40 24.47 2.88
CA LEU A 366 15.31 24.23 1.93
C LEU A 366 15.81 24.04 0.49
N ARG A 367 16.77 24.85 0.01
CA ARG A 367 17.39 24.68 -1.32
C ARG A 367 18.08 23.31 -1.45
N LYS A 368 18.83 22.86 -0.43
CA LYS A 368 19.43 21.51 -0.39
C LYS A 368 18.41 20.37 -0.26
N ALA A 369 17.20 20.64 0.24
CA ALA A 369 16.10 19.67 0.21
C ALA A 369 15.41 19.62 -1.15
N HIS A 370 15.28 20.76 -1.84
CA HIS A 370 14.70 20.85 -3.18
C HIS A 370 15.60 20.21 -4.24
N ALA A 371 16.92 20.44 -4.20
CA ALA A 371 17.86 19.84 -5.15
C ALA A 371 17.76 18.30 -5.17
N ARG A 372 17.80 17.66 -3.99
CA ARG A 372 17.65 16.20 -3.83
C ARG A 372 16.27 15.66 -4.21
N LYS A 373 15.23 16.51 -4.21
CA LYS A 373 13.92 16.15 -4.80
C LYS A 373 13.96 16.21 -6.33
N ASN A 374 14.64 17.19 -6.92
CA ASN A 374 14.85 17.32 -8.36
C ASN A 374 15.63 16.12 -8.92
N GLU A 375 16.80 15.82 -8.34
CA GLU A 375 17.63 14.65 -8.67
C GLU A 375 16.80 13.34 -8.65
N LYS A 376 15.88 13.20 -7.69
CA LYS A 376 15.01 12.03 -7.58
C LYS A 376 13.88 12.01 -8.61
N ILE A 377 13.35 13.18 -9.01
CA ILE A 377 12.36 13.31 -10.08
C ILE A 377 13.02 12.97 -11.43
N GLU A 378 14.17 13.55 -11.73
CA GLU A 378 14.95 13.30 -12.96
C GLU A 378 15.27 11.81 -13.12
N PHE A 379 15.74 11.14 -12.05
CA PHE A 379 15.93 9.68 -12.03
C PHE A 379 14.63 8.89 -12.31
N MET A 380 13.49 9.33 -11.75
CA MET A 380 12.22 8.65 -11.97
C MET A 380 11.68 8.87 -13.40
N GLU A 381 11.88 10.06 -13.98
CA GLU A 381 11.52 10.35 -15.36
C GLU A 381 12.32 9.48 -16.35
N ASP A 382 13.63 9.32 -16.16
CA ASP A 382 14.45 8.47 -17.04
C ASP A 382 14.11 6.99 -16.91
N HIS A 383 13.82 6.50 -15.70
CA HIS A 383 13.30 5.14 -15.51
C HIS A 383 11.94 4.93 -16.20
N ILE A 384 11.03 5.92 -16.13
CA ILE A 384 9.75 5.89 -16.85
C ILE A 384 9.96 5.89 -18.38
N LYS A 385 10.88 6.71 -18.91
CA LYS A 385 11.24 6.72 -20.34
C LYS A 385 11.72 5.33 -20.79
N GLN A 386 12.61 4.70 -20.01
CA GLN A 386 13.12 3.35 -20.30
C GLN A 386 11.99 2.29 -20.31
N LEU A 387 11.11 2.30 -19.30
CA LEU A 387 9.97 1.37 -19.22
C LEU A 387 8.99 1.56 -20.40
N VAL A 388 8.69 2.81 -20.77
CA VAL A 388 7.84 3.11 -21.94
C VAL A 388 8.47 2.61 -23.25
N GLU A 389 9.79 2.73 -23.42
CA GLU A 389 10.46 2.21 -24.60
C GLU A 389 10.54 0.67 -24.62
N GLU A 390 10.72 0.02 -23.47
CA GLU A 390 10.60 -1.43 -23.36
C GLU A 390 9.20 -1.93 -23.71
N ILE A 391 8.14 -1.26 -23.22
CA ILE A 391 6.76 -1.58 -23.58
C ILE A 391 6.59 -1.44 -25.10
N ARG A 392 6.99 -0.31 -25.71
CA ARG A 392 6.94 -0.11 -27.16
C ARG A 392 7.69 -1.21 -27.94
N LYS A 393 8.87 -1.64 -27.47
CA LYS A 393 9.64 -2.75 -28.07
C LYS A 393 8.92 -4.10 -27.93
N LYS A 394 8.32 -4.39 -26.77
CA LYS A 394 7.54 -5.63 -26.52
C LYS A 394 6.26 -5.65 -27.37
N THR A 395 5.48 -4.57 -27.36
CA THR A 395 4.29 -4.38 -28.22
C THR A 395 4.62 -4.54 -29.71
N LYS A 396 5.73 -3.96 -30.20
CA LYS A 396 6.15 -4.11 -31.61
C LYS A 396 6.56 -5.54 -31.98
N LYS A 397 7.07 -6.34 -31.03
CA LYS A 397 7.27 -7.79 -31.23
C LYS A 397 5.95 -8.55 -31.29
N ILE A 398 4.98 -8.20 -30.44
CA ILE A 398 3.64 -8.83 -30.41
C ILE A 398 2.91 -8.58 -31.74
N TYR A 399 2.85 -7.34 -32.23
CA TYR A 399 2.25 -7.03 -33.54
C TYR A 399 2.89 -7.83 -34.67
N LYS A 400 4.23 -7.89 -34.74
CA LYS A 400 4.93 -8.70 -35.75
C LYS A 400 4.62 -10.21 -35.67
N HIS A 401 4.33 -10.74 -34.49
CA HIS A 401 3.95 -12.15 -34.33
C HIS A 401 2.47 -12.41 -34.69
N LEU A 402 1.63 -11.37 -34.67
CA LEU A 402 0.24 -11.42 -35.15
C LEU A 402 0.18 -11.24 -36.68
N GLU A 403 1.05 -10.42 -37.28
CA GLU A 403 1.19 -10.25 -38.74
C GLU A 403 1.85 -11.46 -39.45
N GLN A 404 2.30 -12.47 -38.71
CA GLN A 404 2.95 -13.69 -39.22
C GLN A 404 2.10 -14.96 -39.00
N LYS A 405 0.78 -14.80 -38.82
CA LYS A 405 -0.23 -15.86 -38.75
C LYS A 405 -1.36 -15.58 -39.74
#